data_AF-A0A8C9HXI1-F1
#
_entry.id   AF-A0A8C9HXI1-F1
#
_cell.length_a   1.000
_cell.length_b   1.000
_cell.length_c   1.000
_cell.angle_alpha   90.00
_cell.angle_beta   90.00
_cell.angle_gamma   90.00
#
_symmetry.space_group_name_H-M   'P 1'
#
loop_
_entity.id
_entity.type
_entity.pdbx_description
1 polymer ?
#
loop_
_entity_poly.entity_id
_entity_poly.type
_entity_poly.pdbx_seq_one_letter_code
_entity_poly.pdbx_strand_id
1 'polypeptide(L)'
;MTVPWRPGKRRITYKEEEDLTLQPRPASSAPESLVGLQVGKSTKQGNHDQLKELYSAGNLTVLATDPLLHQDPVQLDFHFRLTSQTSAHWHGLLCDRRLFLDIPYRALDQGNRESLTATLEYVEEKTNVDSVFVNFQNDRNDRGALLRAFSYMGFEVVRPGHPALPPWDNVIFMVYPLERDVGHLPSEPT
;
A
#
# COMPACT_ATOMS: atom_id res chain seq x y z
N MET A 1 19.67 11.55 14.21
CA MET A 1 18.80 11.03 15.29
C MET A 1 17.71 10.23 14.61
N THR A 2 17.59 8.94 14.89
CA THR A 2 16.70 8.05 14.12
C THR A 2 15.36 7.92 14.84
N VAL A 3 14.26 8.33 14.21
CA VAL A 3 12.91 8.12 14.75
C VAL A 3 12.51 6.65 14.58
N PRO A 4 12.17 5.92 15.67
CA PRO A 4 11.74 4.53 15.55
C PRO A 4 10.28 4.46 15.10
N TRP A 5 10.06 4.14 13.82
CA TRP A 5 8.75 3.84 13.28
C TRP A 5 8.13 2.63 14.02
N ARG A 6 6.81 2.68 14.26
CA ARG A 6 6.06 1.58 14.88
C ARG A 6 4.86 1.19 14.02
N PRO A 7 4.74 -0.06 13.57
CA PRO A 7 3.57 -0.50 12.80
C PRO A 7 2.31 -0.45 13.67
N GLY A 8 1.34 0.35 13.25
CA GLY A 8 0.10 0.58 13.98
C GLY A 8 -0.83 -0.63 13.94
N LYS A 9 -1.02 -1.30 15.09
CA LYS A 9 -2.01 -2.38 15.23
C LYS A 9 -3.45 -1.85 15.15
N ARG A 10 -3.99 -1.64 13.95
CA ARG A 10 -5.42 -1.36 13.73
C ARG A 10 -6.22 -2.67 13.86
N ARG A 11 -6.70 -2.96 15.07
CA ARG A 11 -7.64 -4.05 15.33
C ARG A 11 -9.02 -3.69 14.80
N ILE A 12 -9.39 -4.22 13.64
CA ILE A 12 -10.76 -4.12 13.13
C ILE A 12 -11.64 -5.05 13.98
N THR A 13 -12.46 -4.49 14.87
CA THR A 13 -13.50 -5.22 15.58
C THR A 13 -14.78 -5.11 14.77
N TYR A 14 -15.15 -6.18 14.08
CA TYR A 14 -16.47 -6.30 13.47
C TYR A 14 -17.51 -6.46 14.58
N LYS A 15 -18.54 -5.62 14.55
CA LYS A 15 -19.80 -5.87 15.26
C LYS A 15 -20.80 -6.38 14.23
N GLU A 16 -21.20 -7.62 14.39
CA GLU A 16 -22.30 -8.26 13.71
C GLU A 16 -23.46 -8.22 14.70
N GLU A 17 -24.44 -7.33 14.47
CA GLU A 17 -25.76 -7.43 15.10
C GLU A 17 -26.81 -7.25 14.01
N GLU A 18 -27.53 -8.35 13.79
CA GLU A 18 -28.68 -8.46 12.90
C GLU A 18 -29.92 -8.00 13.67
N ASP A 19 -30.70 -7.07 13.13
CA ASP A 19 -32.14 -7.04 13.44
C ASP A 19 -32.95 -6.78 12.17
N LEU A 20 -33.85 -7.72 11.90
CA LEU A 20 -34.70 -7.78 10.71
C LEU A 20 -36.11 -7.30 11.04
N THR A 21 -36.32 -5.98 11.11
CA THR A 21 -37.67 -5.41 11.24
C THR A 21 -38.01 -4.45 10.09
N LEU A 22 -38.57 -5.03 9.02
CA LEU A 22 -39.16 -4.32 7.88
C LEU A 22 -40.45 -3.59 8.28
N GLN A 23 -40.73 -2.41 7.69
CA GLN A 23 -42.03 -1.95 7.12
C GLN A 23 -41.94 -0.47 6.62
N PRO A 24 -42.80 0.04 5.70
CA PRO A 24 -42.45 1.21 4.86
C PRO A 24 -43.42 2.43 4.80
N ARG A 25 -42.86 3.66 4.91
CA ARG A 25 -43.33 4.98 4.35
C ARG A 25 -44.70 5.56 4.84
N PRO A 26 -45.11 6.84 4.53
CA PRO A 26 -44.44 7.97 3.85
C PRO A 26 -44.53 9.40 4.50
N ALA A 27 -43.61 10.27 4.07
CA ALA A 27 -43.65 11.73 3.80
C ALA A 27 -44.54 12.78 4.54
N SER A 28 -43.83 13.74 5.16
CA SER A 28 -44.08 15.20 5.19
C SER A 28 -42.79 15.92 5.67
N SER A 29 -42.49 17.20 5.45
CA SER A 29 -42.90 18.22 4.46
C SER A 29 -41.80 19.32 4.33
N ALA A 30 -41.92 20.26 3.37
CA ALA A 30 -41.01 21.41 3.14
C ALA A 30 -41.55 22.72 3.82
N PRO A 31 -40.94 23.94 3.72
CA PRO A 31 -39.80 24.36 2.88
C PRO A 31 -38.75 25.37 3.47
N GLU A 32 -37.71 25.61 2.65
CA GLU A 32 -36.91 26.84 2.40
C GLU A 32 -36.40 27.81 3.50
N SER A 33 -35.09 28.11 3.42
CA SER A 33 -34.56 29.49 3.55
C SER A 33 -33.28 29.68 2.72
N LEU A 34 -32.95 30.92 2.36
CA LEU A 34 -32.10 31.30 1.23
C LEU A 34 -31.04 32.35 1.65
N VAL A 35 -29.93 32.42 0.92
CA VAL A 35 -28.87 33.48 0.94
C VAL A 35 -27.81 33.38 2.06
N GLY A 36 -26.54 33.34 1.64
CA GLY A 36 -25.36 33.45 2.54
C GLY A 36 -24.04 33.29 1.78
N LEU A 37 -23.57 34.34 1.11
CA LEU A 37 -22.34 34.35 0.31
C LEU A 37 -21.10 34.66 1.19
N GLN A 38 -19.96 34.03 0.88
CA GLN A 38 -18.61 34.26 1.48
C GLN A 38 -18.51 33.77 2.95
N VAL A 39 -17.47 33.05 3.37
CA VAL A 39 -16.03 33.36 3.25
C VAL A 39 -15.22 32.07 3.13
N GLY A 40 -14.20 32.08 2.26
CA GLY A 40 -13.25 30.99 2.14
C GLY A 40 -12.40 30.83 3.40
N LYS A 41 -12.83 29.97 4.33
CA LYS A 41 -12.00 29.52 5.45
C LYS A 41 -11.11 28.38 4.99
N SER A 42 -10.06 28.73 4.24
CA SER A 42 -8.95 27.81 3.99
C SER A 42 -8.26 27.49 5.31
N THR A 43 -8.63 26.37 5.91
CA THR A 43 -7.95 25.83 7.08
C THR A 43 -6.56 25.34 6.64
N LYS A 44 -5.60 26.27 6.55
CA LYS A 44 -4.16 25.94 6.52
C LYS A 44 -3.73 25.43 7.89
N GLN A 45 -4.29 24.28 8.27
CA GLN A 45 -3.88 23.51 9.43
C GLN A 45 -2.83 22.52 8.91
N GLY A 46 -1.60 22.60 9.46
CA GLY A 46 -0.42 21.95 8.90
C GLY A 46 -0.64 20.46 8.63
N ASN A 47 -0.56 20.08 7.36
CA ASN A 47 -1.02 18.78 6.89
C ASN A 47 0.17 17.98 6.32
N HIS A 48 1.19 17.76 7.16
CA HIS A 48 2.39 16.99 6.79
C HIS A 48 2.11 15.48 6.63
N ASP A 49 0.93 15.01 7.04
CA ASP A 49 0.50 13.61 6.96
C ASP A 49 -0.56 13.34 5.86
N GLN A 50 -0.80 14.28 4.94
CA GLN A 50 -1.77 14.06 3.86
C GLN A 50 -1.16 13.34 2.67
N LEU A 51 -1.53 12.08 2.50
CA LEU A 51 -1.27 11.33 1.28
C LEU A 51 -1.94 12.01 0.08
N LYS A 52 -1.15 12.28 -0.96
CA LYS A 52 -1.56 12.89 -2.23
C LYS A 52 -1.62 11.82 -3.31
N GLU A 53 -2.62 11.88 -4.19
CA GLU A 53 -2.69 11.01 -5.35
C GLU A 53 -1.49 11.24 -6.29
N LEU A 54 -0.70 10.19 -6.53
CA LEU A 54 0.38 10.16 -7.52
C LEU A 54 -0.07 9.55 -8.85
N TYR A 55 -0.98 8.58 -8.80
CA TYR A 55 -1.40 7.82 -9.96
C TYR A 55 -2.82 7.27 -9.77
N SER A 56 -3.59 7.22 -10.86
CA SER A 56 -4.91 6.61 -10.88
C SER A 56 -5.20 6.08 -12.28
N ALA A 57 -5.37 4.76 -12.40
CA ALA A 57 -5.68 4.10 -13.67
C ALA A 57 -6.49 2.81 -13.44
N GLY A 58 -7.59 2.65 -14.19
CA GLY A 58 -8.46 1.49 -14.10
C GLY A 58 -9.05 1.30 -12.70
N ASN A 59 -8.56 0.30 -11.97
CA ASN A 59 -8.95 0.00 -10.60
C ASN A 59 -7.88 0.34 -9.55
N LEU A 60 -6.67 0.76 -9.96
CA LEU A 60 -5.58 1.11 -9.05
C LEU A 60 -5.47 2.63 -8.88
N THR A 61 -5.47 3.08 -7.64
CA THR A 61 -5.08 4.43 -7.23
C THR A 61 -3.88 4.33 -6.27
N VAL A 62 -2.86 5.15 -6.48
CA VAL A 62 -1.65 5.18 -5.65
C VAL A 62 -1.54 6.56 -5.02
N LEU A 63 -1.48 6.58 -3.69
CA LEU A 63 -1.32 7.79 -2.89
C LEU A 63 0.08 7.80 -2.26
N ALA A 64 0.66 8.97 -2.03
CA ALA A 64 1.98 9.09 -1.41
C ALA A 64 2.13 10.30 -0.49
N THR A 65 3.08 10.20 0.45
CA THR A 65 3.59 11.34 1.21
C THR A 65 4.49 12.23 0.35
N ASP A 66 4.50 13.54 0.63
CA ASP A 66 5.42 14.48 -0.02
C ASP A 66 6.76 14.47 0.75
N PRO A 67 7.87 13.99 0.17
CA PRO A 67 9.15 13.91 0.87
C PRO A 67 9.74 15.30 1.10
N LEU A 68 10.29 15.54 2.30
CA LEU A 68 10.86 16.85 2.65
C LEU A 68 12.25 17.04 2.01
N LEU A 69 12.98 15.94 1.84
CA LEU A 69 14.29 15.83 1.20
C LEU A 69 14.29 14.70 0.17
N HIS A 70 15.13 14.81 -0.86
CA HIS A 70 15.26 13.81 -1.94
C HIS A 70 15.61 12.38 -1.46
N GLN A 71 16.13 12.23 -0.24
CA GLN A 71 16.50 10.93 0.34
C GLN A 71 15.52 10.44 1.42
N ASP A 72 14.46 11.20 1.72
CA ASP A 72 13.48 10.78 2.71
C ASP A 72 12.65 9.60 2.21
N PRO A 73 12.32 8.62 3.08
CA PRO A 73 11.39 7.56 2.72
C PRO A 73 10.01 8.10 2.35
N VAL A 74 9.48 7.66 1.21
CA VAL A 74 8.13 8.00 0.74
C VAL A 74 7.20 6.85 1.08
N GLN A 75 6.21 7.08 1.95
CA GLN A 75 5.10 6.14 2.13
C GLN A 75 4.23 6.16 0.85
N LEU A 76 3.87 4.95 0.37
CA LEU A 76 2.96 4.69 -0.74
C LEU A 76 1.78 3.84 -0.26
N ASP A 77 0.55 4.29 -0.50
CA ASP A 77 -0.67 3.53 -0.24
C ASP A 77 -1.32 3.15 -1.58
N PHE A 78 -1.40 1.85 -1.88
CA PHE A 78 -1.98 1.29 -3.10
C PHE A 78 -3.41 0.84 -2.82
N HIS A 79 -4.37 1.51 -3.44
CA HIS A 79 -5.79 1.24 -3.31
C HIS A 79 -6.30 0.57 -4.59
N PHE A 80 -6.72 -0.70 -4.48
CA PHE A 80 -7.26 -1.46 -5.62
C PHE A 80 -8.75 -1.74 -5.44
N ARG A 81 -9.58 -1.23 -6.33
CA ARG A 81 -11.04 -1.43 -6.32
C ARG A 81 -11.40 -2.78 -6.96
N LEU A 82 -11.81 -3.74 -6.13
CA LEU A 82 -12.27 -5.06 -6.54
C LEU A 82 -13.72 -5.04 -7.03
N THR A 83 -14.57 -4.33 -6.31
CA THR A 83 -15.99 -4.12 -6.64
C THR A 83 -16.38 -2.69 -6.27
N SER A 84 -17.61 -2.27 -6.58
CA SER A 84 -18.15 -0.98 -6.13
C SER A 84 -18.20 -0.80 -4.60
N GLN A 85 -18.03 -1.86 -3.81
CA GLN A 85 -18.10 -1.85 -2.34
C GLN A 85 -16.87 -2.46 -1.66
N THR A 86 -15.92 -3.03 -2.40
CA THR A 86 -14.79 -3.78 -1.86
C THR A 86 -13.50 -3.31 -2.50
N SER A 87 -12.48 -3.06 -1.68
CA SER A 87 -11.14 -2.72 -2.14
C SER A 87 -10.07 -3.42 -1.31
N ALA A 88 -8.93 -3.67 -1.94
CA ALA A 88 -7.72 -4.14 -1.31
C ALA A 88 -6.77 -2.95 -1.10
N HIS A 89 -6.02 -2.98 -0.01
CA HIS A 89 -5.08 -1.92 0.37
C HIS A 89 -3.71 -2.53 0.67
N TRP A 90 -2.68 -2.03 -0.01
CA TRP A 90 -1.29 -2.36 0.28
C TRP A 90 -0.57 -1.10 0.76
N HIS A 91 0.20 -1.23 1.82
CA HIS A 91 0.99 -0.13 2.37
C HIS A 91 2.45 -0.41 2.05
N GLY A 92 3.12 0.59 1.51
CA GLY A 92 4.49 0.51 1.01
C GLY A 92 5.36 1.64 1.55
N LEU A 93 6.66 1.39 1.65
CA LEU A 93 7.66 2.41 1.93
C LEU A 93 8.74 2.36 0.85
N LEU A 94 8.85 3.42 0.07
CA LEU A 94 9.87 3.61 -0.96
C LEU A 94 11.08 4.34 -0.36
N CYS A 95 12.25 3.70 -0.38
CA CYS A 95 13.52 4.28 0.09
C CYS A 95 14.69 3.67 -0.68
N ASP A 96 15.68 4.47 -1.09
CA ASP A 96 16.91 3.99 -1.79
C ASP A 96 16.62 3.06 -2.99
N ARG A 97 15.66 3.45 -3.85
CA ARG A 97 15.13 2.63 -4.97
C ARG A 97 14.65 1.23 -4.57
N ARG A 98 14.28 1.00 -3.31
CA ARG A 98 13.66 -0.24 -2.81
C ARG A 98 12.26 0.07 -2.29
N LEU A 99 11.29 -0.76 -2.64
CA LEU A 99 9.94 -0.69 -2.10
C LEU A 99 9.76 -1.79 -1.06
N PHE A 100 9.42 -1.43 0.18
CA PHE A 100 9.03 -2.38 1.22
C PHE A 100 7.51 -2.42 1.33
N LEU A 101 6.87 -3.53 0.97
CA LEU A 101 5.43 -3.74 0.95
C LEU A 101 4.98 -4.62 2.14
N ASP A 102 4.01 -4.14 2.91
CA ASP A 102 3.40 -4.89 3.99
C ASP A 102 2.37 -5.89 3.44
N ILE A 103 2.51 -7.18 3.77
CA ILE A 103 1.56 -8.22 3.35
C ILE A 103 0.41 -8.32 4.36
N PRO A 104 -0.83 -7.95 4.00
CA PRO A 104 -1.97 -8.02 4.92
C PRO A 104 -2.34 -9.45 5.29
N TYR A 105 -3.21 -9.61 6.29
CA TYR A 105 -3.90 -10.89 6.50
C TYR A 105 -4.76 -11.22 5.28
N ARG A 106 -4.82 -12.51 4.89
CA ARG A 106 -5.56 -12.98 3.70
C ARG A 106 -5.06 -12.44 2.35
N ALA A 107 -3.81 -12.00 2.26
CA ALA A 107 -3.20 -11.50 1.02
C ALA A 107 -3.24 -12.47 -0.19
N LEU A 108 -3.49 -13.77 0.05
CA LEU A 108 -3.61 -14.80 -1.00
C LEU A 108 -5.06 -15.09 -1.44
N ASP A 109 -6.07 -14.44 -0.84
CA ASP A 109 -7.45 -14.54 -1.31
C ASP A 109 -7.54 -13.94 -2.74
N GLN A 110 -8.42 -14.48 -3.61
CA GLN A 110 -8.40 -14.22 -5.06
C GLN A 110 -8.33 -12.72 -5.43
N GLY A 111 -9.15 -11.87 -4.81
CA GLY A 111 -9.13 -10.43 -5.09
C GLY A 111 -7.82 -9.75 -4.66
N ASN A 112 -7.24 -10.19 -3.54
CA ASN A 112 -5.95 -9.66 -3.10
C ASN A 112 -4.84 -10.04 -4.09
N ARG A 113 -4.88 -11.24 -4.69
CA ARG A 113 -3.91 -11.63 -5.75
C ARG A 113 -3.94 -10.68 -6.96
N GLU A 114 -5.13 -10.33 -7.47
CA GLU A 114 -5.26 -9.38 -8.59
C GLU A 114 -4.72 -7.99 -8.22
N SER A 115 -5.01 -7.52 -7.01
CA SER A 115 -4.48 -6.23 -6.53
C SER A 115 -2.96 -6.22 -6.31
N LEU A 116 -2.36 -7.37 -5.95
CA LEU A 116 -0.92 -7.52 -5.82
C LEU A 116 -0.25 -7.46 -7.20
N THR A 117 -0.79 -8.16 -8.20
CA THR A 117 -0.31 -8.11 -9.58
C THR A 117 -0.33 -6.68 -10.10
N ALA A 118 -1.46 -5.97 -10.00
CA ALA A 118 -1.56 -4.57 -10.43
C ALA A 118 -0.60 -3.64 -9.66
N THR A 119 -0.31 -3.93 -8.38
CA THR A 119 0.69 -3.19 -7.59
C THR A 119 2.09 -3.42 -8.13
N LEU A 120 2.48 -4.66 -8.43
CA LEU A 120 3.79 -4.98 -8.99
C LEU A 120 3.98 -4.40 -10.40
N GLU A 121 2.97 -4.52 -11.27
CA GLU A 121 2.95 -3.90 -12.61
C GLU A 121 3.17 -2.38 -12.54
N TYR A 122 2.48 -1.68 -11.62
CA TYR A 122 2.70 -0.25 -11.42
C TYR A 122 4.14 0.07 -10.97
N VAL A 123 4.70 -0.72 -10.05
CA VAL A 123 6.06 -0.49 -9.53
C VAL A 123 7.10 -0.74 -10.63
N GLU A 124 6.89 -1.75 -11.46
CA GLU A 124 7.72 -2.07 -12.60
C GLU A 124 7.64 -0.98 -13.69
N GLU A 125 6.45 -0.58 -14.12
CA GLU A 125 6.29 0.38 -15.23
C GLU A 125 6.46 1.85 -14.85
N LYS A 126 6.04 2.25 -13.64
CA LYS A 126 5.85 3.68 -13.27
C LYS A 126 6.85 4.17 -12.23
N THR A 127 7.69 3.30 -11.66
CA THR A 127 8.69 3.68 -10.66
C THR A 127 10.08 3.20 -11.05
N ASN A 128 11.12 3.92 -10.62
CA ASN A 128 12.52 3.53 -10.82
C ASN A 128 13.05 2.72 -9.62
N VAL A 129 12.32 1.69 -9.23
CA VAL A 129 12.66 0.78 -8.12
C VAL A 129 13.50 -0.38 -8.65
N ASP A 130 14.60 -0.69 -7.99
CA ASP A 130 15.52 -1.79 -8.33
C ASP A 130 15.04 -3.12 -7.72
N SER A 131 14.30 -3.09 -6.61
CA SER A 131 13.81 -4.30 -5.92
C SER A 131 12.58 -4.05 -5.05
N VAL A 132 11.65 -5.01 -5.04
CA VAL A 132 10.49 -5.05 -4.15
C VAL A 132 10.73 -6.04 -3.03
N PHE A 133 10.69 -5.56 -1.78
CA PHE A 133 10.70 -6.36 -0.58
C PHE A 133 9.27 -6.52 -0.08
N VAL A 134 8.84 -7.75 0.20
CA VAL A 134 7.58 -8.03 0.90
C VAL A 134 7.87 -8.48 2.32
N ASN A 135 7.03 -8.08 3.27
CA ASN A 135 7.26 -8.43 4.68
C ASN A 135 5.98 -8.86 5.42
N PHE A 136 6.14 -9.80 6.36
CA PHE A 136 5.06 -10.29 7.23
C PHE A 136 5.59 -10.89 8.54
N GLN A 137 4.73 -10.93 9.56
CA GLN A 137 5.08 -11.50 10.87
C GLN A 137 5.29 -13.02 10.79
N ASN A 138 6.36 -13.50 11.43
CA ASN A 138 6.79 -14.89 11.41
C ASN A 138 5.87 -15.85 12.21
N ASP A 139 5.07 -15.34 13.14
CA ASP A 139 4.12 -16.11 13.95
C ASP A 139 2.77 -16.37 13.25
N ARG A 140 2.56 -15.86 12.04
CA ARG A 140 1.32 -16.07 11.26
C ARG A 140 1.09 -17.55 10.92
N ASN A 141 -0.16 -17.98 11.04
CA ASN A 141 -0.59 -19.33 10.68
C ASN A 141 -0.49 -19.63 9.17
N ASP A 142 -0.54 -18.60 8.31
CA ASP A 142 -0.44 -18.72 6.85
C ASP A 142 1.00 -18.59 6.31
N ARG A 143 2.02 -18.45 7.19
CA ARG A 143 3.45 -18.32 6.83
C ARG A 143 3.90 -19.28 5.73
N GLY A 144 3.57 -20.57 5.86
CA GLY A 144 3.99 -21.60 4.91
C GLY A 144 3.34 -21.47 3.53
N ALA A 145 2.13 -20.90 3.46
CA ALA A 145 1.46 -20.60 2.19
C ALA A 145 2.04 -19.34 1.55
N LEU A 146 2.31 -18.30 2.36
CA LEU A 146 2.96 -17.05 1.91
C LEU A 146 4.34 -17.35 1.30
N LEU A 147 5.24 -17.99 2.05
CA LEU A 147 6.58 -18.35 1.57
C LEU A 147 6.53 -19.11 0.23
N ARG A 148 5.60 -20.05 0.07
CA ARG A 148 5.43 -20.83 -1.16
C ARG A 148 4.89 -19.98 -2.31
N ALA A 149 3.85 -19.18 -2.07
CA ALA A 149 3.22 -18.36 -3.10
C ALA A 149 4.17 -17.28 -3.63
N PHE A 150 4.86 -16.57 -2.73
CA PHE A 150 5.85 -15.56 -3.11
C PHE A 150 7.09 -16.19 -3.79
N SER A 151 7.56 -17.36 -3.34
CA SER A 151 8.62 -18.10 -4.04
C SER A 151 8.24 -18.52 -5.46
N TYR A 152 6.98 -18.92 -5.71
CA TYR A 152 6.48 -19.19 -7.06
C TYR A 152 6.38 -17.92 -7.94
N MET A 153 6.29 -16.74 -7.34
CA MET A 153 6.37 -15.44 -8.04
C MET A 153 7.81 -14.93 -8.18
N GLY A 154 8.83 -15.75 -7.86
CA GLY A 154 10.24 -15.37 -7.97
C GLY A 154 10.83 -14.62 -6.78
N PHE A 155 10.09 -14.47 -5.66
CA PHE A 155 10.64 -13.83 -4.46
C PHE A 155 11.55 -14.78 -3.66
N GLU A 156 12.73 -14.29 -3.28
CA GLU A 156 13.70 -15.02 -2.45
C GLU A 156 13.63 -14.60 -0.99
N VAL A 157 13.78 -15.54 -0.04
CA VAL A 157 13.76 -15.24 1.40
C VAL A 157 15.06 -14.54 1.81
N VAL A 158 14.96 -13.33 2.36
CA VAL A 158 16.11 -12.56 2.83
C VAL A 158 16.48 -13.01 4.25
N ARG A 159 17.78 -13.18 4.51
CA ARG A 159 18.28 -13.57 5.84
C ARG A 159 18.04 -12.44 6.86
N PRO A 160 17.52 -12.73 8.06
CA PRO A 160 17.47 -11.78 9.16
C PRO A 160 18.86 -11.18 9.45
N GLY A 161 18.93 -9.88 9.76
CA GLY A 161 20.18 -9.17 9.99
C GLY A 161 20.94 -8.73 8.73
N HIS A 162 20.36 -8.88 7.52
CA HIS A 162 20.92 -8.28 6.31
C HIS A 162 20.94 -6.73 6.40
N PRO A 163 22.04 -6.04 6.05
CA PRO A 163 22.21 -4.61 6.31
C PRO A 163 21.24 -3.70 5.54
N ALA A 164 20.62 -4.20 4.45
CA ALA A 164 19.60 -3.47 3.70
C ALA A 164 18.17 -3.61 4.29
N LEU A 165 17.99 -4.39 5.37
CA LEU A 165 16.69 -4.57 6.01
C LEU A 165 16.55 -3.68 7.25
N PRO A 166 15.32 -3.21 7.57
CA PRO A 166 15.03 -2.63 8.87
C PRO A 166 15.30 -3.64 10.01
N PRO A 167 15.73 -3.18 11.20
CA PRO A 167 15.90 -4.04 12.39
C PRO A 167 14.55 -4.36 13.04
N TRP A 168 13.70 -5.11 12.32
CA TRP A 168 12.38 -5.53 12.79
C TRP A 168 12.41 -6.97 13.30
N ASP A 169 12.23 -7.13 14.61
CA ASP A 169 12.12 -8.45 15.24
C ASP A 169 10.86 -9.21 14.80
N ASN A 170 10.97 -10.53 14.67
CA ASN A 170 9.89 -11.45 14.32
C ASN A 170 9.19 -11.17 12.95
N VAL A 171 9.88 -10.50 12.02
CA VAL A 171 9.42 -10.27 10.65
C VAL A 171 10.24 -11.12 9.66
N ILE A 172 9.56 -11.74 8.70
CA ILE A 172 10.16 -12.36 7.52
C ILE A 172 10.11 -11.33 6.39
N PHE A 173 11.23 -11.21 5.67
CA PHE A 173 11.32 -10.46 4.41
C PHE A 173 11.59 -11.42 3.25
N MET A 174 10.97 -11.14 2.11
CA MET A 174 11.33 -11.74 0.82
C MET A 174 11.57 -10.63 -0.21
N VAL A 175 12.45 -10.85 -1.18
CA VAL A 175 12.83 -9.85 -2.19
C VAL A 175 12.58 -10.36 -3.60
N TYR A 176 12.05 -9.50 -4.46
CA TYR A 176 11.95 -9.66 -5.91
C TYR A 176 12.79 -8.56 -6.57
N PRO A 177 13.93 -8.88 -7.21
CA PRO A 177 14.65 -7.92 -8.02
C PRO A 177 13.83 -7.60 -9.27
N LEU A 178 13.76 -6.32 -9.65
CA LEU A 178 13.10 -5.92 -10.89
C LEU A 178 14.13 -5.90 -12.01
N GLU A 179 13.83 -6.57 -13.12
CA GLU A 179 14.66 -6.51 -14.31
C GLU A 179 14.59 -5.09 -14.89
N ARG A 180 15.69 -4.35 -14.74
CA ARG A 180 15.88 -3.07 -15.41
C ARG A 180 16.79 -3.33 -16.61
N ASP A 181 16.40 -2.80 -17.77
CA ASP A 181 17.27 -2.80 -18.94
C ASP A 181 18.44 -1.84 -18.64
N VAL A 182 19.49 -2.41 -18.01
CA VAL A 182 20.77 -1.75 -17.81
C VAL A 182 21.41 -1.72 -19.20
N GLY A 183 20.99 -0.72 -19.98
CA GLY A 183 21.17 -0.66 -21.43
C GLY A 183 22.55 -1.10 -21.84
N HIS A 184 22.60 -2.02 -22.81
CA HIS A 184 23.85 -2.54 -23.36
C HIS A 184 24.85 -1.42 -23.59
N LEU A 185 25.88 -1.34 -22.73
CA LEU A 185 27.10 -0.63 -23.07
C LEU A 185 27.64 -1.34 -24.32
N PRO A 186 27.75 -0.66 -25.47
CA PRO A 186 28.40 -1.26 -26.63
C PRO A 186 29.84 -1.54 -26.21
N SER A 187 30.22 -2.82 -26.13
CA SER A 187 31.60 -3.21 -25.87
C SER A 187 32.45 -2.73 -27.03
N GLU A 188 33.15 -1.62 -26.80
CA GLU A 188 34.01 -0.95 -27.77
C GLU A 188 35.10 -1.93 -28.24
N PRO A 189 35.12 -2.33 -29.52
CA PRO A 189 36.13 -3.24 -30.02
C PRO A 189 37.48 -2.51 -30.12
N THR A 190 38.50 -3.09 -29.48
CA THR A 190 39.91 -2.66 -29.57
C THR A 190 40.53 -3.02 -30.91
#